data_AF-A0A537THE7-F1
#
_entry.id   AF-A0A537THE7-F1
#
_cell.length_a   1.000
_cell.length_b   1.000
_cell.length_c   1.000
_cell.angle_alpha   90.00
_cell.angle_beta   90.00
_cell.angle_gamma   90.00
#
_symmetry.space_group_name_H-M   'P 1'
#
loop_
_entity.id
_entity.type
_entity.pdbx_description
1 polymer ?
#
loop_
_entity_poly.entity_id
_entity_poly.type
_entity_poly.pdbx_seq_one_letter_code
_entity_poly.pdbx_strand_id
1 'polypeptide(L)' 'MTLPDDFPRDVQAVACDLDRTLIWEDVELRPRTVAALRKARRAGLHVIVATGRMYRS' A
#
# COMPACT_ATOMS: atom_id res chain seq x y z
N MET A 1 -1.78 -5.55 16.10
CA MET A 1 -2.23 -4.15 15.92
C MET A 1 -3.56 -4.02 16.65
N THR A 2 -3.67 -3.06 17.56
CA THR A 2 -4.94 -2.73 18.23
C THR A 2 -5.48 -1.48 17.54
N LEU A 3 -6.62 -1.61 16.87
CA LEU A 3 -7.31 -0.48 16.26
C LEU A 3 -8.46 -0.07 17.18
N PRO A 4 -8.84 1.22 17.22
CA PRO A 4 -10.06 1.66 17.89
C PRO A 4 -11.29 0.88 17.43
N ASP A 5 -12.28 0.73 18.30
CA ASP A 5 -13.51 -0.02 17.99
C ASP A 5 -14.31 0.61 16.85
N ASP A 6 -14.23 1.93 16.71
CA ASP A 6 -14.86 2.73 15.66
C ASP A 6 -14.00 2.87 14.39
N PHE A 7 -12.86 2.18 14.31
CA PHE A 7 -12.02 2.24 13.13
C PHE A 7 -12.76 1.70 11.89
N PRO A 8 -12.83 2.45 10.78
CA PRO A 8 -13.55 2.04 9.58
C PRO A 8 -13.05 0.69 9.07
N ARG A 9 -13.94 -0.30 9.01
CA ARG A 9 -13.63 -1.64 8.47
C ARG A 9 -13.87 -1.73 6.97
N ASP A 10 -14.78 -0.91 6.47
CA ASP A 10 -15.07 -0.77 5.04
C ASP A 10 -14.40 0.49 4.51
N VAL A 11 -13.45 0.30 3.60
CA VAL A 11 -12.64 1.38 3.04
C VAL A 11 -12.60 1.20 1.53
N GLN A 12 -12.53 2.31 0.80
CA GLN A 12 -12.54 2.27 -0.67
C GLN A 12 -11.13 2.39 -1.27
N ALA A 13 -10.16 2.83 -0.48
CA ALA A 13 -8.80 3.06 -0.94
C ALA A 13 -7.76 2.79 0.15
N VAL A 14 -6.54 2.51 -0.27
CA VAL A 14 -5.34 2.44 0.57
C VAL A 14 -4.28 3.33 -0.07
N ALA A 15 -3.88 4.39 0.62
CA ALA A 15 -2.73 5.21 0.26
C ALA A 15 -1.51 4.76 1.06
N CYS A 16 -0.39 4.55 0.38
CA CYS A 16 0.82 4.05 1.01
C CYS A 16 2.05 4.72 0.39
N ASP A 17 2.98 5.15 1.22
CA ASP A 17 4.29 5.63 0.76
C ASP A 17 5.09 4.49 0.12
N LEU A 18 6.12 4.84 -0.66
CA LEU A 18 6.95 3.91 -1.38
C LEU A 18 8.25 3.59 -0.61
N ASP A 19 9.11 4.59 -0.43
CA ASP A 19 10.46 4.42 0.07
C ASP A 19 10.49 4.06 1.55
N ARG A 20 11.20 2.97 1.88
CA ARG A 20 11.23 2.42 3.25
C ARG A 20 9.84 2.07 3.80
N THR A 21 8.86 1.89 2.91
CA THR A 21 7.48 1.50 3.24
C THR A 21 7.05 0.29 2.42
N LEU A 22 6.88 0.43 1.10
CA LEU A 22 6.57 -0.69 0.19
C LEU A 22 7.83 -1.39 -0.34
N ILE A 23 8.90 -0.63 -0.52
CA ILE A 23 10.23 -1.11 -0.92
C ILE A 23 11.24 -0.77 0.18
N TRP A 24 12.26 -1.62 0.34
CA TRP A 24 13.36 -1.36 1.26
C TRP A 24 14.51 -0.62 0.56
N GLU A 25 15.67 -0.55 1.21
CA GLU A 25 16.90 0.09 0.72
C GLU A 25 17.40 -0.48 -0.61
N ASP A 26 17.05 -1.72 -0.94
CA ASP A 26 17.39 -2.36 -2.21
C ASP A 26 16.39 -2.08 -3.34
N VAL A 27 15.40 -1.21 -3.10
CA VAL A 27 14.43 -0.72 -4.10
C VAL A 27 13.59 -1.85 -4.70
N GLU A 28 13.46 -2.97 -3.97
CA GLU A 28 12.73 -4.14 -4.43
C GLU A 28 11.36 -4.30 -3.78
N LEU A 29 10.37 -4.58 -4.61
CA LEU A 29 9.02 -4.95 -4.18
C LEU A 29 8.96 -6.47 -3.96
N ARG A 30 8.96 -6.88 -2.70
CA ARG A 30 8.96 -8.30 -2.34
C ARG A 30 7.73 -9.05 -2.90
N PRO A 31 7.86 -10.34 -3.26
CA PRO A 31 6.74 -11.12 -3.80
C PRO A 31 5.49 -11.13 -2.90
N ARG A 32 5.69 -11.18 -1.57
CA ARG A 32 4.60 -11.07 -0.59
C ARG A 32 3.84 -9.75 -0.71
N THR A 33 4.56 -8.62 -0.82
CA THR A 33 3.97 -7.28 -0.96
C THR A 33 3.18 -7.19 -2.26
N VAL A 34 3.75 -7.66 -3.37
CA VAL A 34 3.06 -7.72 -4.67
C VAL A 34 1.76 -8.53 -4.58
N ALA A 35 1.79 -9.70 -3.92
CA ALA A 35 0.60 -10.53 -3.74
C ALA A 35 -0.49 -9.83 -2.91
N ALA A 36 -0.09 -9.11 -1.85
CA ALA A 36 -1.01 -8.35 -1.01
C ALA A 36 -1.66 -7.19 -1.77
N LEU A 37 -0.89 -6.38 -2.50
CA LEU A 37 -1.41 -5.28 -3.32
C LEU A 37 -2.35 -5.79 -4.42
N ARG A 38 -2.02 -6.91 -5.06
CA ARG A 38 -2.91 -7.56 -6.04
C ARG A 38 -4.20 -8.05 -5.40
N LYS A 39 -4.15 -8.62 -4.19
CA LYS A 39 -5.34 -9.05 -3.46
C LYS A 39 -6.23 -7.86 -3.11
N ALA A 40 -5.64 -6.76 -2.64
CA ALA A 40 -6.37 -5.52 -2.33
C ALA A 40 -7.10 -4.98 -3.57
N ARG A 41 -6.39 -4.85 -4.70
CA ARG A 41 -6.97 -4.41 -5.98
C ARG A 41 -8.11 -5.32 -6.45
N ARG A 42 -7.96 -6.64 -6.34
CA ARG A 42 -9.03 -7.60 -6.69
C ARG A 42 -10.24 -7.52 -5.77
N ALA A 43 -10.06 -7.08 -4.52
CA ALA A 43 -11.14 -6.84 -3.58
C ALA A 43 -11.86 -5.49 -3.81
N GLY A 44 -11.49 -4.73 -4.86
CA GLY A 44 -12.10 -3.45 -5.20
C GLY A 44 -11.43 -2.23 -4.54
N LEU A 45 -10.37 -2.42 -3.76
CA LEU A 45 -9.64 -1.31 -3.15
C LEU A 45 -8.82 -0.55 -4.20
N HIS A 46 -8.93 0.77 -4.18
CA HIS A 46 -8.05 1.65 -4.93
C HIS A 46 -6.69 1.79 -4.20
N VAL A 47 -5.62 1.28 -4.80
CA VAL A 47 -4.26 1.36 -4.22
C VAL A 47 -3.55 2.58 -4.80
N ILE A 48 -3.19 3.51 -3.93
CA ILE A 48 -2.52 4.77 -4.27
C ILE A 48 -1.09 4.74 -3.73
N VAL A 49 -0.11 5.02 -4.58
CA VAL A 49 1.27 5.28 -4.14
C VAL A 49 1.37 6.76 -3.78
N ALA A 50 1.52 7.06 -2.50
CA ALA A 50 1.58 8.41 -1.95
C ALA A 50 3.03 8.74 -1.60
N THR A 51 3.84 9.08 -2.61
CA THR A 51 5.28 9.28 -2.48
C THR A 51 5.70 10.68 -2.88
N GLY A 52 6.83 11.15 -2.33
CA GLY A 52 7.51 12.37 -2.76
C GLY A 52 8.31 12.22 -4.06
N ARG A 53 8.46 10.99 -4.58
CA ARG A 53 9.10 10.77 -5.88
C ARG A 53 8.30 11.40 -7.01
N MET A 54 9.01 11.92 -8.02
CA MET A 54 8.39 12.33 -9.28
C MET A 54 7.77 11.11 -9.97
N TYR A 55 6.66 11.31 -10.69
CA TYR A 55 5.97 10.21 -11.39
C TYR A 55 6.87 9.49 -12.41
N ARG A 56 7.81 10.23 -13.01
CA ARG A 56 8.92 9.68 -13.80
C ARG A 56 10.21 10.13 -13.13
N SER A 57 10.85 9.20 -12.42
CA SER A 57 12.15 9.36 -11.75
C SER A 57 13.07 8.24 -12.16
#